data_AF-A0A4U1AHS9-F1
#
_entry.id   AF-A0A4U1AHS9-F1
#
_cell.length_a   1.000
_cell.length_b   1.000
_cell.length_c   1.000
_cell.angle_alpha   90.00
_cell.angle_beta   90.00
_cell.angle_gamma   90.00
#
_symmetry.space_group_name_H-M   'P 1'
#
loop_
_entity.id
_entity.type
_entity.pdbx_description
1 polymer ?
#
loop_
_entity_poly.entity_id
_entity_poly.type
_entity_poly.pdbx_seq_one_letter_code
_entity_poly.pdbx_strand_id
1 'polypeptide(L)'
;MPKMKTEQLLSLQENPDWKIVDCRLNDAFNGWKLDGVKQGGHIPGATDFSANWLKADGKNKAQTLQEALAAKGLTKEKNIILYDANGRDAAEVAGYLKNQGYSNLYSYNINLWPVEKPLSRYENYQLIVPAVIVHDIIEGKIPETFPAGSKIKIVEASWGEEKTSYAKGHIPTSFHINTDMVEPPTTTEPVMWMLADADTLAKFALKFGFTRDDVVIVTGEEPMAAYRIALVLRYIGVQDVRVLNGGTLAWTLAGYQLEKKSNTPAPVADFGGRIPGNPSVIDTIAQVKAGLKTPETYTLVDNRTWDEHIGKISGYSYHKKKGRIPGSVFGYAGKTDAYSLDYFRNPDKTMRNATEIMALWKEQGIDTSKRLAFMCGSGWRAAEVYYYADVYGLKNIGVYSDGWIGWSNGGNPVETGAPGK
;
A
#
# COMPACT_ATOMS: atom_id res chain seq x y z
N MET A 1 16.67 7.78 -28.67
CA MET A 1 17.63 7.37 -27.64
C MET A 1 18.40 6.18 -28.19
N PRO A 2 19.70 6.03 -27.91
CA PRO A 2 20.44 4.82 -28.29
C PRO A 2 19.84 3.59 -27.61
N LYS A 3 19.80 2.45 -28.33
CA LYS A 3 19.31 1.17 -27.80
C LYS A 3 20.46 0.38 -27.19
N MET A 4 20.28 -0.11 -25.97
CA MET A 4 21.25 -0.95 -25.26
C MET A 4 21.06 -2.42 -25.62
N LYS A 5 22.17 -3.15 -25.76
CA LYS A 5 22.18 -4.62 -25.78
C LYS A 5 22.24 -5.18 -24.36
N THR A 6 21.78 -6.42 -24.18
CA THR A 6 21.77 -7.10 -22.88
C THR A 6 23.18 -7.17 -22.27
N GLU A 7 24.21 -7.47 -23.06
CA GLU A 7 25.60 -7.58 -22.58
C GLU A 7 26.12 -6.23 -22.07
N GLN A 8 25.76 -5.13 -22.75
CA GLN A 8 26.14 -3.78 -22.34
C GLN A 8 25.46 -3.41 -21.03
N LEU A 9 24.15 -3.66 -20.90
CA LEU A 9 23.41 -3.37 -19.67
C LEU A 9 24.00 -4.14 -18.47
N LEU A 10 24.27 -5.44 -18.64
CA LEU A 10 24.87 -6.27 -17.60
C LEU A 10 26.24 -5.74 -17.15
N SER A 11 27.06 -5.23 -18.08
CA SER A 11 28.36 -4.64 -17.73
C SER A 11 28.28 -3.33 -16.94
N LEU A 12 27.10 -2.68 -16.91
CA LEU A 12 26.88 -1.37 -16.31
C LEU A 12 26.02 -1.42 -15.04
N GLN A 13 25.48 -2.58 -14.69
CA GLN A 13 24.50 -2.75 -13.62
C GLN A 13 25.02 -2.30 -12.24
N GLU A 14 26.30 -2.55 -11.96
CA GLU A 14 26.96 -2.15 -10.71
C GLU A 14 27.68 -0.79 -10.81
N ASN A 15 27.60 -0.12 -11.97
CA ASN A 15 28.28 1.16 -12.16
C ASN A 15 27.46 2.30 -11.51
N PRO A 16 28.01 3.03 -10.52
CA PRO A 16 27.28 4.06 -9.81
C PRO A 16 26.86 5.25 -10.69
N ASP A 17 27.51 5.46 -11.83
CA ASP A 17 27.17 6.51 -12.80
C ASP A 17 26.02 6.15 -13.73
N TRP A 18 25.54 4.92 -13.64
CA TRP A 18 24.42 4.40 -14.41
C TRP A 18 23.21 4.13 -13.51
N LYS A 19 22.04 4.38 -14.05
CA LYS A 19 20.76 4.05 -13.43
C LYS A 19 19.89 3.27 -14.40
N ILE A 20 19.40 2.12 -13.94
CA ILE A 20 18.45 1.31 -14.67
C ILE A 20 17.07 1.63 -14.12
N VAL A 21 16.14 2.02 -14.99
CA VAL A 21 14.81 2.50 -14.59
C VAL A 21 13.75 1.71 -15.35
N ASP A 22 12.91 1.02 -14.59
CA ASP A 22 11.70 0.38 -15.10
C ASP A 22 10.62 1.44 -15.35
N CYS A 23 10.21 1.58 -16.60
CA CYS A 23 9.18 2.54 -16.99
C CYS A 23 7.78 1.93 -17.07
N ARG A 24 7.65 0.61 -16.87
CA ARG A 24 6.36 -0.10 -16.91
C ARG A 24 5.49 0.27 -15.70
N LEU A 25 4.28 -0.28 -15.68
CA LEU A 25 3.40 -0.22 -14.49
C LEU A 25 4.15 -0.67 -13.23
N ASN A 26 3.90 0.02 -12.10
CA ASN A 26 4.52 -0.32 -10.82
C ASN A 26 4.24 -1.77 -10.43
N ASP A 27 3.08 -2.32 -10.78
CA ASP A 27 2.75 -3.73 -10.55
C ASP A 27 3.68 -4.71 -11.29
N ALA A 28 4.14 -4.36 -12.51
CA ALA A 28 5.10 -5.16 -13.25
C ALA A 28 6.48 -5.15 -12.57
N PHE A 29 6.89 -3.99 -12.06
CA PHE A 29 8.09 -3.86 -11.22
C PHE A 29 7.96 -4.72 -9.96
N ASN A 30 6.82 -4.67 -9.27
CA ASN A 30 6.60 -5.41 -8.03
C ASN A 30 6.71 -6.93 -8.21
N GLY A 31 6.29 -7.46 -9.36
CA GLY A 31 6.40 -8.90 -9.63
C GLY A 31 5.39 -9.45 -10.63
N TRP A 32 4.36 -8.68 -11.00
CA TRP A 32 3.34 -9.16 -11.93
C TRP A 32 3.89 -9.34 -13.34
N LYS A 33 3.50 -10.46 -13.97
CA LYS A 33 3.83 -10.77 -15.36
C LYS A 33 2.85 -10.05 -16.28
N LEU A 34 3.18 -8.82 -16.67
CA LEU A 34 2.36 -7.95 -17.52
C LEU A 34 3.04 -7.70 -18.88
N ASP A 35 2.29 -7.18 -19.86
CA ASP A 35 2.82 -6.78 -21.18
C ASP A 35 3.53 -7.92 -21.97
N GLY A 36 3.10 -9.17 -21.75
CA GLY A 36 3.61 -10.34 -22.50
C GLY A 36 5.03 -10.78 -22.14
N VAL A 37 5.61 -10.24 -21.05
CA VAL A 37 6.94 -10.64 -20.59
C VAL A 37 6.97 -12.11 -20.14
N LYS A 38 8.11 -12.76 -20.31
CA LYS A 38 8.31 -14.17 -19.94
C LYS A 38 8.44 -14.39 -18.43
N GLN A 39 8.91 -13.38 -17.70
CA GLN A 39 9.11 -13.41 -16.25
C GLN A 39 8.59 -12.09 -15.66
N GLY A 40 7.86 -12.17 -14.54
CA GLY A 40 7.44 -10.99 -13.78
C GLY A 40 8.55 -10.46 -12.87
N GLY A 41 8.47 -9.17 -12.51
CA GLY A 41 9.49 -8.47 -11.73
C GLY A 41 10.34 -7.53 -12.57
N HIS A 42 11.41 -7.02 -11.99
CA HIS A 42 12.31 -6.00 -12.53
C HIS A 42 13.76 -6.49 -12.64
N ILE A 43 14.55 -5.84 -13.49
CA ILE A 43 16.00 -6.07 -13.59
C ILE A 43 16.62 -5.82 -12.19
N PRO A 44 17.46 -6.73 -11.65
CA PRO A 44 18.06 -6.52 -10.33
C PRO A 44 18.80 -5.18 -10.22
N GLY A 45 18.63 -4.46 -9.12
CA GLY A 45 19.22 -3.13 -8.92
C GLY A 45 18.53 -1.98 -9.67
N ALA A 46 17.50 -2.26 -10.49
CA ALA A 46 16.69 -1.21 -11.10
C ALA A 46 15.85 -0.47 -10.05
N THR A 47 15.59 0.81 -10.34
CA THR A 47 14.51 1.58 -9.71
C THR A 47 13.32 1.69 -10.66
N ASP A 48 12.19 2.22 -10.21
CA ASP A 48 10.98 2.40 -11.01
C ASP A 48 10.70 3.89 -11.27
N PHE A 49 10.32 4.25 -12.49
CA PHE A 49 9.68 5.52 -12.78
C PHE A 49 8.64 5.28 -13.85
N SER A 50 7.44 4.86 -13.42
CA SER A 50 6.38 4.43 -14.32
C SER A 50 5.90 5.59 -15.21
N ALA A 51 5.69 5.30 -16.49
CA ALA A 51 5.02 6.24 -17.40
C ALA A 51 3.63 6.65 -16.88
N ASN A 52 2.95 5.78 -16.12
CA ASN A 52 1.63 6.06 -15.57
C ASN A 52 1.63 7.21 -14.56
N TRP A 53 2.76 7.45 -13.87
CA TRP A 53 2.90 8.57 -12.95
C TRP A 53 2.80 9.92 -13.64
N LEU A 54 3.14 9.97 -14.93
CA LEU A 54 3.00 11.17 -15.76
C LEU A 54 1.54 11.46 -16.12
N LYS A 55 0.64 10.50 -15.95
CA LYS A 55 -0.81 10.61 -16.25
C LYS A 55 -1.63 10.94 -15.01
N ALA A 56 -1.18 10.54 -13.83
CA ALA A 56 -1.79 10.93 -12.56
C ALA A 56 -1.87 12.46 -12.44
N ASP A 57 -3.04 12.96 -12.05
CA ASP A 57 -3.26 14.39 -11.82
C ASP A 57 -3.23 14.69 -10.31
N GLY A 58 -2.85 15.92 -9.96
CA GLY A 58 -2.76 16.36 -8.58
C GLY A 58 -2.24 17.78 -8.44
N LYS A 59 -2.68 18.48 -7.40
CA LYS A 59 -2.38 19.91 -7.17
C LYS A 59 -0.87 20.26 -7.24
N ASN A 60 0.00 19.32 -6.88
CA ASN A 60 1.45 19.51 -6.84
C ASN A 60 2.22 18.54 -7.75
N LYS A 61 1.60 18.04 -8.83
CA LYS A 61 2.17 17.00 -9.71
C LYS A 61 3.63 17.22 -10.09
N ALA A 62 3.99 18.42 -10.54
CA ALA A 62 5.36 18.74 -10.95
C ALA A 62 6.37 18.54 -9.80
N GLN A 63 6.04 19.03 -8.60
CA GLN A 63 6.86 18.85 -7.41
C GLN A 63 6.95 17.37 -7.03
N THR A 64 5.82 16.65 -7.00
CA THR A 64 5.79 15.23 -6.66
C THR A 64 6.66 14.40 -7.60
N LEU A 65 6.64 14.69 -8.91
CA LEU A 65 7.51 14.01 -9.88
C LEU A 65 8.99 14.35 -9.68
N GLN A 66 9.33 15.59 -9.37
CA GLN A 66 10.72 15.97 -9.04
C GLN A 66 11.23 15.28 -7.78
N GLU A 67 10.39 15.21 -6.74
CA GLU A 67 10.71 14.47 -5.51
C GLU A 67 10.90 12.97 -5.78
N ALA A 68 10.09 12.38 -6.68
CA ALA A 68 10.26 10.99 -7.10
C ALA A 68 11.58 10.76 -7.85
N LEU A 69 12.00 11.67 -8.75
CA LEU A 69 13.31 11.59 -9.40
C LEU A 69 14.46 11.65 -8.38
N ALA A 70 14.39 12.61 -7.46
CA ALA A 70 15.41 12.82 -6.44
C ALA A 70 15.54 11.62 -5.50
N ALA A 71 14.43 11.07 -5.01
CA ALA A 71 14.42 9.90 -4.13
C ALA A 71 15.04 8.65 -4.77
N LYS A 72 15.01 8.57 -6.11
CA LYS A 72 15.57 7.46 -6.89
C LYS A 72 17.02 7.70 -7.32
N GLY A 73 17.59 8.85 -6.93
CA GLY A 73 18.93 9.25 -7.32
C GLY A 73 19.07 9.44 -8.84
N LEU A 74 17.98 9.84 -9.51
CA LEU A 74 18.01 10.24 -10.91
C LEU A 74 18.45 11.70 -10.97
N THR A 75 19.67 11.95 -11.45
CA THR A 75 20.23 13.28 -11.63
C THR A 75 20.67 13.48 -13.07
N LYS A 76 20.86 14.73 -13.49
CA LYS A 76 21.13 15.08 -14.90
C LYS A 76 22.50 14.57 -15.39
N GLU A 77 23.41 14.32 -14.46
CA GLU A 77 24.76 13.83 -14.72
C GLU A 77 24.80 12.31 -14.95
N LYS A 78 23.80 11.57 -14.44
CA LYS A 78 23.75 10.11 -14.57
C LYS A 78 23.42 9.68 -16.00
N ASN A 79 23.96 8.54 -16.39
CA ASN A 79 23.49 7.81 -17.57
C ASN A 79 22.26 6.98 -17.17
N ILE A 80 21.15 7.14 -17.88
CA ILE A 80 19.88 6.52 -17.51
C ILE A 80 19.44 5.56 -18.60
N ILE A 81 19.34 4.28 -18.26
CA ILE A 81 18.77 3.22 -19.09
C ILE A 81 17.29 3.08 -18.71
N LEU A 82 16.41 3.59 -19.56
CA LEU A 82 14.97 3.45 -19.43
C LEU A 82 14.55 2.15 -20.13
N TYR A 83 13.79 1.28 -19.46
CA TYR A 83 13.31 0.06 -20.09
C TYR A 83 11.83 -0.16 -19.94
N ASP A 84 11.26 -0.84 -20.94
CA ASP A 84 9.88 -1.27 -20.96
C ASP A 84 9.74 -2.58 -21.75
N ALA A 85 8.50 -3.05 -21.90
CA ALA A 85 8.15 -4.20 -22.74
C ALA A 85 7.52 -3.81 -24.09
N ASN A 86 6.95 -2.60 -24.19
CA ASN A 86 6.08 -2.20 -25.29
C ASN A 86 6.66 -1.09 -26.18
N GLY A 87 7.84 -0.54 -25.86
CA GLY A 87 8.50 0.55 -26.57
C GLY A 87 7.85 1.93 -26.44
N ARG A 88 6.74 2.06 -25.69
CA ARG A 88 5.99 3.30 -25.50
C ARG A 88 6.29 3.94 -24.15
N ASP A 89 6.30 3.16 -23.08
CA ASP A 89 6.44 3.68 -21.71
C ASP A 89 7.82 4.33 -21.49
N ALA A 90 8.89 3.67 -21.93
CA ALA A 90 10.24 4.23 -21.85
C ALA A 90 10.38 5.48 -22.73
N ALA A 91 9.67 5.56 -23.85
CA ALA A 91 9.66 6.74 -24.72
C ALA A 91 8.91 7.92 -24.07
N GLU A 92 7.79 7.66 -23.38
CA GLU A 92 7.02 8.67 -22.65
C GLU A 92 7.85 9.28 -21.50
N VAL A 93 8.47 8.42 -20.68
CA VAL A 93 9.37 8.84 -19.59
C VAL A 93 10.57 9.61 -20.13
N ALA A 94 11.16 9.16 -21.24
CA ALA A 94 12.26 9.87 -21.87
C ALA A 94 11.87 11.28 -22.35
N GLY A 95 10.67 11.44 -22.91
CA GLY A 95 10.14 12.74 -23.31
C GLY A 95 10.06 13.69 -22.13
N TYR A 96 9.50 13.22 -21.01
CA TYR A 96 9.45 13.97 -19.77
C TYR A 96 10.85 14.36 -19.26
N LEU A 97 11.78 13.39 -19.14
CA LEU A 97 13.13 13.65 -18.65
C LEU A 97 13.90 14.64 -19.53
N LYS A 98 13.79 14.56 -20.86
CA LYS A 98 14.39 15.56 -21.77
C LYS A 98 13.88 16.96 -21.50
N ASN A 99 12.58 17.12 -21.28
CA ASN A 99 11.98 18.41 -20.95
C ASN A 99 12.47 18.93 -19.58
N GLN A 100 12.91 18.06 -18.69
CA GLN A 100 13.57 18.43 -17.43
C GLN A 100 15.09 18.67 -17.57
N GLY A 101 15.65 18.50 -18.77
CA GLY A 101 17.06 18.75 -19.08
C GLY A 101 17.99 17.55 -18.93
N TYR A 102 17.46 16.32 -18.89
CA TYR A 102 18.28 15.11 -18.93
C TYR A 102 18.68 14.78 -20.36
N SER A 103 19.98 14.60 -20.60
CA SER A 103 20.54 14.36 -21.95
C SER A 103 21.01 12.91 -22.15
N ASN A 104 21.53 12.26 -21.11
CA ASN A 104 22.16 10.94 -21.18
C ASN A 104 21.14 9.80 -21.02
N LEU A 105 20.24 9.67 -22.00
CA LEU A 105 19.14 8.71 -21.98
C LEU A 105 19.30 7.59 -23.02
N TYR A 106 19.17 6.36 -22.55
CA TYR A 106 19.28 5.12 -23.33
C TYR A 106 18.01 4.30 -23.15
N SER A 107 17.70 3.41 -24.10
CA SER A 107 16.56 2.52 -24.00
C SER A 107 16.93 1.04 -24.03
N TYR A 108 16.16 0.20 -23.34
CA TYR A 108 16.27 -1.25 -23.37
C TYR A 108 14.87 -1.90 -23.46
N ASN A 109 14.77 -3.04 -24.15
CA ASN A 109 13.52 -3.82 -24.23
C ASN A 109 13.65 -5.06 -23.34
N ILE A 110 12.85 -5.14 -22.28
CA ILE A 110 12.90 -6.23 -21.30
C ILE A 110 12.58 -7.61 -21.90
N ASN A 111 11.93 -7.67 -23.07
CA ASN A 111 11.71 -8.94 -23.77
C ASN A 111 13.01 -9.57 -24.29
N LEU A 112 14.11 -8.81 -24.34
CA LEU A 112 15.45 -9.31 -24.64
C LEU A 112 16.20 -9.81 -23.39
N TRP A 113 15.58 -9.69 -22.21
CA TRP A 113 16.18 -10.17 -20.97
C TRP A 113 16.27 -11.70 -21.00
N PRO A 114 17.43 -12.30 -20.68
CA PRO A 114 17.60 -13.75 -20.76
C PRO A 114 16.72 -14.47 -19.74
N VAL A 115 16.05 -15.55 -20.17
CA VAL A 115 15.09 -16.27 -19.32
C VAL A 115 15.79 -16.99 -18.17
N GLU A 116 17.03 -17.40 -18.37
CA GLU A 116 17.91 -18.01 -17.39
C GLU A 116 18.40 -17.03 -16.31
N LYS A 117 18.24 -15.71 -16.53
CA LYS A 117 18.58 -14.69 -15.52
C LYS A 117 17.32 -14.26 -14.78
N PRO A 118 17.19 -14.56 -13.48
CA PRO A 118 16.00 -14.22 -12.72
C PRO A 118 15.85 -12.70 -12.59
N LEU A 119 14.61 -12.23 -12.72
CA LEU A 119 14.22 -10.88 -12.32
C LEU A 119 13.99 -10.81 -10.81
N SER A 120 14.28 -9.66 -10.22
CA SER A 120 13.90 -9.34 -8.85
C SER A 120 12.39 -9.10 -8.76
N ARG A 121 11.76 -9.58 -7.69
CA ARG A 121 10.34 -9.32 -7.40
C ARG A 121 10.14 -9.31 -5.88
N TYR A 122 9.07 -8.68 -5.43
CA TYR A 122 8.67 -8.74 -4.03
C TYR A 122 8.08 -10.11 -3.70
N GLU A 123 8.25 -10.55 -2.45
CA GLU A 123 7.88 -11.91 -2.06
C GLU A 123 6.37 -12.14 -2.18
N ASN A 124 5.58 -11.16 -1.69
CA ASN A 124 4.13 -11.25 -1.64
C ASN A 124 3.46 -10.22 -2.57
N TYR A 125 4.06 -9.96 -3.74
CA TYR A 125 3.57 -8.99 -4.73
C TYR A 125 2.09 -9.19 -5.11
N GLN A 126 1.57 -10.42 -5.02
CA GLN A 126 0.20 -10.79 -5.33
C GLN A 126 -0.84 -10.19 -4.36
N LEU A 127 -0.43 -9.73 -3.16
CA LEU A 127 -1.34 -9.09 -2.20
C LEU A 127 -1.86 -7.74 -2.68
N ILE A 128 -1.14 -7.09 -3.60
CA ILE A 128 -1.56 -5.88 -4.29
C ILE A 128 -1.76 -6.19 -5.77
N VAL A 129 -2.97 -5.99 -6.28
CA VAL A 129 -3.40 -6.48 -7.59
C VAL A 129 -3.49 -5.30 -8.55
N PRO A 130 -2.97 -5.39 -9.78
CA PRO A 130 -3.13 -4.34 -10.79
C PRO A 130 -4.56 -4.31 -11.35
N ALA A 131 -4.97 -3.14 -11.83
CA ALA A 131 -6.28 -2.94 -12.46
C ALA A 131 -6.56 -3.92 -13.61
N VAL A 132 -5.55 -4.22 -14.45
CA VAL A 132 -5.70 -5.16 -15.58
C VAL A 132 -6.08 -6.57 -15.13
N ILE A 133 -5.57 -7.00 -13.97
CA ILE A 133 -5.88 -8.31 -13.42
C ILE A 133 -7.30 -8.34 -12.84
N VAL A 134 -7.72 -7.26 -12.17
CA VAL A 134 -9.11 -7.13 -11.70
C VAL A 134 -10.09 -7.10 -12.89
N HIS A 135 -9.74 -6.40 -13.97
CA HIS A 135 -10.52 -6.38 -15.20
C HIS A 135 -10.61 -7.77 -15.83
N ASP A 136 -9.50 -8.49 -15.94
CA ASP A 136 -9.49 -9.86 -16.45
C ASP A 136 -10.39 -10.81 -15.63
N ILE A 137 -10.44 -10.65 -14.31
CA ILE A 137 -11.36 -11.39 -13.42
C ILE A 137 -12.82 -11.08 -13.74
N ILE A 138 -13.16 -9.81 -13.95
CA ILE A 138 -14.51 -9.38 -14.33
C ILE A 138 -14.91 -9.96 -15.70
N GLU A 139 -13.96 -10.10 -16.63
CA GLU A 139 -14.12 -10.74 -17.93
C GLU A 139 -14.11 -12.29 -17.86
N GLY A 140 -14.12 -12.87 -16.66
CA GLY A 140 -14.20 -14.32 -16.43
C GLY A 140 -12.88 -15.07 -16.60
N LYS A 141 -11.74 -14.38 -16.68
CA LYS A 141 -10.41 -15.01 -16.67
C LYS A 141 -9.93 -15.19 -15.23
N ILE A 142 -9.25 -16.30 -14.96
CA ILE A 142 -8.63 -16.55 -13.65
C ILE A 142 -7.12 -16.41 -13.80
N PRO A 143 -6.49 -15.36 -13.24
CA PRO A 143 -5.04 -15.17 -13.31
C PRO A 143 -4.30 -16.27 -12.53
N GLU A 144 -3.08 -16.59 -12.97
CA GLU A 144 -2.24 -17.66 -12.40
C GLU A 144 -2.05 -17.56 -10.87
N THR A 145 -2.06 -16.36 -10.31
CA THR A 145 -1.88 -16.14 -8.88
C THR A 145 -3.15 -16.36 -8.05
N PHE A 146 -4.29 -16.71 -8.66
CA PHE A 146 -5.56 -16.99 -7.98
C PHE A 146 -5.85 -18.51 -8.01
N PRO A 147 -6.20 -19.14 -6.88
CA PRO A 147 -6.54 -20.55 -6.87
C PRO A 147 -7.69 -20.89 -7.83
N ALA A 148 -7.60 -22.03 -8.53
CA ALA A 148 -8.67 -22.50 -9.40
C ALA A 148 -9.97 -22.72 -8.60
N GLY A 149 -11.10 -22.24 -9.13
CA GLY A 149 -12.39 -22.34 -8.45
C GLY A 149 -12.62 -21.34 -7.31
N SER A 150 -11.73 -20.34 -7.15
CA SER A 150 -11.88 -19.29 -6.13
C SER A 150 -13.22 -18.56 -6.24
N LYS A 151 -13.86 -18.34 -5.08
CA LYS A 151 -15.00 -17.42 -4.95
C LYS A 151 -14.46 -16.01 -4.77
N ILE A 152 -14.26 -15.31 -5.88
CA ILE A 152 -13.70 -13.95 -5.86
C ILE A 152 -14.79 -12.92 -5.56
N LYS A 153 -14.56 -12.08 -4.57
CA LYS A 153 -15.42 -10.94 -4.20
C LYS A 153 -14.64 -9.66 -4.35
N ILE A 154 -15.23 -8.67 -5.02
CA ILE A 154 -14.67 -7.33 -5.11
C ILE A 154 -15.45 -6.42 -4.17
N VAL A 155 -14.72 -5.70 -3.32
CA VAL A 155 -15.29 -4.85 -2.27
C VAL A 155 -14.81 -3.44 -2.50
N GLU A 156 -15.73 -2.50 -2.62
CA GLU A 156 -15.42 -1.07 -2.55
C GLU A 156 -15.58 -0.60 -1.10
N ALA A 157 -14.54 0.04 -0.57
CA ALA A 157 -14.48 0.51 0.80
C ALA A 157 -14.34 2.03 0.83
N SER A 158 -15.28 2.68 1.50
CA SER A 158 -15.19 4.11 1.81
C SER A 158 -15.83 4.42 3.16
N TRP A 159 -15.53 5.58 3.73
CA TRP A 159 -16.27 6.07 4.89
C TRP A 159 -17.64 6.63 4.48
N GLY A 160 -18.67 6.30 5.26
CA GLY A 160 -20.05 6.75 5.06
C GLY A 160 -20.88 5.86 4.12
N GLU A 161 -22.14 6.24 3.93
CA GLU A 161 -23.10 5.50 3.10
C GLU A 161 -22.74 5.51 1.60
N GLU A 162 -23.30 4.58 0.80
CA GLU A 162 -23.04 4.42 -0.65
C GLU A 162 -23.06 5.72 -1.46
N LYS A 163 -23.98 6.64 -1.12
CA LYS A 163 -24.12 7.94 -1.79
C LYS A 163 -22.87 8.85 -1.67
N THR A 164 -21.96 8.54 -0.76
CA THR A 164 -20.79 9.37 -0.42
C THR A 164 -19.68 9.21 -1.46
N SER A 165 -19.35 7.99 -1.88
CA SER A 165 -18.33 7.70 -2.90
C SER A 165 -18.83 6.69 -3.94
N TYR A 166 -19.24 5.50 -3.50
CA TYR A 166 -19.64 4.37 -4.37
C TYR A 166 -20.64 4.71 -5.49
N ALA A 167 -21.69 5.50 -5.21
CA ALA A 167 -22.71 5.87 -6.20
C ALA A 167 -22.19 6.79 -7.32
N LYS A 168 -21.04 7.45 -7.14
CA LYS A 168 -20.41 8.29 -8.17
C LYS A 168 -19.76 7.46 -9.28
N GLY A 169 -19.40 6.22 -8.96
CA GLY A 169 -18.76 5.27 -9.85
C GLY A 169 -17.81 4.36 -9.08
N HIS A 170 -17.91 3.06 -9.31
CA HIS A 170 -17.10 2.03 -8.64
C HIS A 170 -16.66 0.96 -9.64
N ILE A 171 -15.78 0.07 -9.19
CA ILE A 171 -15.28 -1.02 -10.02
C ILE A 171 -16.43 -1.99 -10.30
N PRO A 172 -16.71 -2.40 -11.55
CA PRO A 172 -17.83 -3.28 -11.86
C PRO A 172 -17.86 -4.53 -10.98
N THR A 173 -19.06 -4.99 -10.62
CA THR A 173 -19.33 -6.13 -9.72
C THR A 173 -18.95 -5.93 -8.25
N SER A 174 -18.22 -4.87 -7.90
CA SER A 174 -17.90 -4.57 -6.51
C SER A 174 -19.14 -4.14 -5.74
N PHE A 175 -19.23 -4.51 -4.46
CA PHE A 175 -20.24 -4.00 -3.53
C PHE A 175 -19.61 -3.13 -2.45
N HIS A 176 -20.40 -2.21 -1.90
CA HIS A 176 -19.93 -1.20 -0.97
C HIS A 176 -19.87 -1.71 0.48
N ILE A 177 -18.81 -1.31 1.20
CA ILE A 177 -18.69 -1.42 2.66
C ILE A 177 -18.33 -0.06 3.25
N ASN A 178 -19.20 0.44 4.14
CA ASN A 178 -18.87 1.54 5.04
C ASN A 178 -17.90 1.05 6.12
N THR A 179 -16.79 1.75 6.31
CA THR A 179 -15.79 1.42 7.34
C THR A 179 -16.36 1.39 8.77
N ASP A 180 -17.41 2.16 9.06
CA ASP A 180 -18.08 2.15 10.37
C ASP A 180 -18.61 0.75 10.75
N MET A 181 -18.82 -0.14 9.77
CA MET A 181 -19.25 -1.52 10.02
C MET A 181 -18.21 -2.38 10.75
N VAL A 182 -16.92 -2.01 10.68
CA VAL A 182 -15.82 -2.73 11.34
C VAL A 182 -15.13 -1.92 12.43
N GLU A 183 -15.46 -0.64 12.53
CA GLU A 183 -14.95 0.29 13.53
C GLU A 183 -16.05 1.29 13.93
N PRO A 184 -17.14 0.83 14.56
CA PRO A 184 -18.27 1.70 14.86
C PRO A 184 -17.81 2.84 15.77
N PRO A 185 -18.21 4.10 15.47
CA PRO A 185 -17.89 5.21 16.35
C PRO A 185 -18.57 5.01 17.70
N THR A 186 -17.89 5.35 18.79
CA THR A 186 -18.54 5.37 20.11
C THR A 186 -19.69 6.38 20.12
N THR A 187 -20.78 6.00 20.77
CA THR A 187 -21.99 6.84 20.91
C THR A 187 -21.87 7.85 22.06
N THR A 188 -20.78 7.80 22.82
CA THR A 188 -20.46 8.67 23.95
C THR A 188 -19.08 9.29 23.81
N GLU A 189 -18.88 10.46 24.40
CA GLU A 189 -17.57 11.12 24.44
C GLU A 189 -16.58 10.41 25.37
N PRO A 190 -15.28 10.34 25.02
CA PRO A 190 -14.71 10.80 23.75
C PRO A 190 -15.12 9.90 22.57
N VAL A 191 -15.44 10.49 21.41
CA VAL A 191 -15.64 9.71 20.18
C VAL A 191 -14.37 8.92 19.85
N MET A 192 -14.49 7.60 19.70
CA MET A 192 -13.40 6.70 19.34
C MET A 192 -13.76 5.87 18.11
N TRP A 193 -12.76 5.66 17.27
CA TRP A 193 -12.79 4.78 16.11
C TRP A 193 -11.91 3.58 16.43
N MET A 194 -12.46 2.64 17.17
CA MET A 194 -11.78 1.41 17.60
C MET A 194 -12.27 0.23 16.76
N LEU A 195 -11.43 -0.79 16.62
CA LEU A 195 -11.85 -2.04 16.00
C LEU A 195 -13.05 -2.61 16.74
N ALA A 196 -14.06 -3.07 16.01
CA ALA A 196 -15.23 -3.71 16.60
C ALA A 196 -14.87 -5.02 17.32
N ASP A 197 -15.69 -5.41 18.29
CA ASP A 197 -15.55 -6.69 18.99
C ASP A 197 -15.81 -7.90 18.08
N ALA A 198 -15.44 -9.10 18.54
CA ALA A 198 -15.55 -10.33 17.77
C ALA A 198 -16.99 -10.62 17.32
N ASP A 199 -17.99 -10.33 18.16
CA ASP A 199 -19.41 -10.57 17.85
C ASP A 199 -19.92 -9.62 16.75
N THR A 200 -19.52 -8.36 16.80
CA THR A 200 -19.84 -7.37 15.76
C THR A 200 -19.16 -7.71 14.45
N LEU A 201 -17.89 -8.11 14.50
CA LEU A 201 -17.15 -8.55 13.32
C LEU A 201 -17.71 -9.86 12.72
N ALA A 202 -18.23 -10.77 13.55
CA ALA A 202 -18.91 -11.96 13.07
C ALA A 202 -20.21 -11.60 12.33
N LYS A 203 -21.04 -10.71 12.89
CA LYS A 203 -22.25 -10.21 12.22
C LYS A 203 -21.92 -9.49 10.92
N PHE A 204 -20.84 -8.70 10.90
CA PHE A 204 -20.33 -8.06 9.69
C PHE A 204 -19.98 -9.10 8.61
N ALA A 205 -19.18 -10.12 8.95
CA ALA A 205 -18.77 -11.16 8.01
C ALA A 205 -19.98 -11.86 7.38
N LEU A 206 -20.94 -12.30 8.20
CA LEU A 206 -22.16 -12.99 7.75
C LEU A 206 -23.05 -12.08 6.89
N LYS A 207 -23.25 -10.81 7.30
CA LYS A 207 -24.07 -9.83 6.58
C LYS A 207 -23.57 -9.56 5.17
N PHE A 208 -22.26 -9.39 5.00
CA PHE A 208 -21.64 -9.14 3.70
C PHE A 208 -21.26 -10.42 2.95
N GLY A 209 -21.65 -11.58 3.49
CA GLY A 209 -21.52 -12.86 2.82
C GLY A 209 -20.13 -13.45 2.85
N PHE A 210 -19.20 -12.95 3.67
CA PHE A 210 -17.83 -13.45 3.71
C PHE A 210 -17.72 -14.82 4.38
N THR A 211 -16.82 -15.64 3.87
CA THR A 211 -16.40 -16.93 4.40
C THR A 211 -14.87 -16.98 4.45
N ARG A 212 -14.34 -17.87 5.27
CA ARG A 212 -12.90 -18.09 5.42
C ARG A 212 -12.17 -18.34 4.10
N ASP A 213 -12.82 -19.06 3.18
CA ASP A 213 -12.23 -19.56 1.94
C ASP A 213 -12.45 -18.63 0.72
N ASP A 214 -13.06 -17.46 0.93
CA ASP A 214 -13.19 -16.47 -0.15
C ASP A 214 -11.83 -15.87 -0.53
N VAL A 215 -11.72 -15.44 -1.79
CA VAL A 215 -10.69 -14.49 -2.21
C VAL A 215 -11.34 -13.12 -2.30
N VAL A 216 -10.87 -12.16 -1.51
CA VAL A 216 -11.44 -10.81 -1.48
C VAL A 216 -10.44 -9.80 -2.04
N ILE A 217 -10.85 -9.05 -3.05
CA ILE A 217 -10.11 -7.91 -3.58
C ILE A 217 -10.80 -6.64 -3.10
N VAL A 218 -10.12 -5.89 -2.23
CA VAL A 218 -10.63 -4.62 -1.71
C VAL A 218 -10.11 -3.45 -2.56
N THR A 219 -10.96 -2.48 -2.83
CA THR A 219 -10.66 -1.26 -3.57
C THR A 219 -11.39 -0.08 -2.94
N GLY A 220 -11.15 1.13 -3.43
CA GLY A 220 -11.80 2.36 -2.98
C GLY A 220 -11.19 3.59 -3.63
N GLU A 221 -11.90 4.70 -3.58
CA GLU A 221 -11.39 6.01 -4.04
C GLU A 221 -10.19 6.48 -3.19
N GLU A 222 -10.25 6.23 -1.89
CA GLU A 222 -9.16 6.44 -0.95
C GLU A 222 -8.54 5.10 -0.53
N PRO A 223 -7.30 4.78 -0.98
CA PRO A 223 -6.73 3.46 -0.73
C PRO A 223 -6.62 3.09 0.75
N MET A 224 -6.45 4.04 1.67
CA MET A 224 -6.38 3.74 3.11
C MET A 224 -7.65 3.04 3.63
N ALA A 225 -8.84 3.39 3.12
CA ALA A 225 -10.08 2.73 3.49
C ALA A 225 -10.08 1.26 3.05
N ALA A 226 -9.61 1.01 1.81
CA ALA A 226 -9.47 -0.33 1.25
C ALA A 226 -8.51 -1.18 2.09
N TYR A 227 -7.31 -0.67 2.40
CA TYR A 227 -6.35 -1.37 3.24
C TYR A 227 -6.86 -1.61 4.66
N ARG A 228 -7.65 -0.68 5.23
CA ARG A 228 -8.28 -0.86 6.54
C ARG A 228 -9.26 -2.03 6.54
N ILE A 229 -10.20 -2.07 5.60
CA ILE A 229 -11.12 -3.21 5.45
C ILE A 229 -10.35 -4.50 5.17
N ALA A 230 -9.33 -4.44 4.31
CA ALA A 230 -8.51 -5.60 3.98
C ALA A 230 -7.77 -6.16 5.21
N LEU A 231 -7.27 -5.30 6.12
CA LEU A 231 -6.65 -5.72 7.38
C LEU A 231 -7.66 -6.42 8.28
N VAL A 232 -8.88 -5.87 8.41
CA VAL A 232 -9.93 -6.46 9.24
C VAL A 232 -10.37 -7.81 8.68
N LEU A 233 -10.53 -7.94 7.36
CA LEU A 233 -10.87 -9.23 6.73
C LEU A 233 -9.81 -10.31 7.01
N ARG A 234 -8.53 -9.95 6.98
CA ARG A 234 -7.44 -10.87 7.40
C ARG A 234 -7.54 -11.22 8.87
N TYR A 235 -7.76 -10.24 9.74
CA TYR A 235 -7.89 -10.45 11.18
C TYR A 235 -9.05 -11.39 11.54
N ILE A 236 -10.23 -11.19 10.93
CA ILE A 236 -11.38 -12.08 11.16
C ILE A 236 -11.14 -13.49 10.61
N GLY A 237 -10.24 -13.65 9.63
CA GLY A 237 -9.75 -14.96 9.20
C GLY A 237 -10.00 -15.32 7.73
N VAL A 238 -10.37 -14.36 6.87
CA VAL A 238 -10.39 -14.59 5.42
C VAL A 238 -8.95 -14.87 4.96
N GLN A 239 -8.74 -15.98 4.27
CA GLN A 239 -7.39 -16.49 3.99
C GLN A 239 -6.66 -15.73 2.89
N ASP A 240 -7.39 -15.25 1.87
CA ASP A 240 -6.82 -14.52 0.74
C ASP A 240 -7.52 -13.17 0.59
N VAL A 241 -6.86 -12.13 1.11
CA VAL A 241 -7.32 -10.75 1.02
C VAL A 241 -6.26 -9.92 0.33
N ARG A 242 -6.66 -9.30 -0.78
CA ARG A 242 -5.81 -8.51 -1.66
C ARG A 242 -6.40 -7.11 -1.83
N VAL A 243 -5.60 -6.18 -2.32
CA VAL A 243 -6.02 -4.79 -2.53
C VAL A 243 -5.70 -4.34 -3.95
N LEU A 244 -6.60 -3.61 -4.61
CA LEU A 244 -6.32 -2.96 -5.91
C LEU A 244 -5.25 -1.88 -5.71
N ASN A 245 -4.05 -2.08 -6.26
CA ASN A 245 -2.94 -1.14 -6.12
C ASN A 245 -3.31 0.21 -6.77
N GLY A 246 -3.26 1.30 -6.00
CA GLY A 246 -3.70 2.63 -6.45
C GLY A 246 -5.22 2.86 -6.49
N GLY A 247 -6.04 1.87 -6.12
CA GLY A 247 -7.50 2.00 -5.99
C GLY A 247 -8.21 2.45 -7.26
N THR A 248 -9.30 3.21 -7.12
CA THR A 248 -10.13 3.70 -8.25
C THR A 248 -9.33 4.57 -9.24
N LEU A 249 -8.27 5.24 -8.80
CA LEU A 249 -7.41 6.02 -9.69
C LEU A 249 -6.68 5.10 -10.68
N ALA A 250 -6.10 3.99 -10.23
CA ALA A 250 -5.41 3.04 -11.10
C ALA A 250 -6.36 2.44 -12.15
N TRP A 251 -7.59 2.14 -11.77
CA TRP A 251 -8.63 1.65 -12.68
C TRP A 251 -8.95 2.65 -13.79
N THR A 252 -9.17 3.91 -13.43
CA THR A 252 -9.52 4.95 -14.40
C THR A 252 -8.34 5.34 -15.31
N LEU A 253 -7.11 5.37 -14.78
CA LEU A 253 -5.90 5.56 -15.58
C LEU A 253 -5.67 4.43 -16.59
N ALA A 254 -6.08 3.21 -16.27
CA ALA A 254 -6.07 2.09 -17.21
C ALA A 254 -7.17 2.17 -18.29
N GLY A 255 -8.05 3.17 -18.23
CA GLY A 255 -9.11 3.41 -19.22
C GLY A 255 -10.37 2.55 -19.03
N TYR A 256 -10.46 1.81 -17.93
CA TYR A 256 -11.61 0.95 -17.66
C TYR A 256 -12.82 1.75 -17.16
N GLN A 257 -14.02 1.29 -17.53
CA GLN A 257 -15.27 1.96 -17.17
C GLN A 257 -15.67 1.67 -15.73
N LEU A 258 -16.24 2.67 -15.06
CA LEU A 258 -16.85 2.50 -13.74
C LEU A 258 -18.32 2.10 -13.89
N GLU A 259 -18.79 1.24 -13.00
CA GLU A 259 -20.21 0.94 -12.81
C GLU A 259 -20.83 1.97 -11.84
N LYS A 260 -22.12 2.27 -12.03
CA LYS A 260 -22.90 3.13 -11.10
C LYS A 260 -24.07 2.40 -10.46
N LYS A 261 -24.39 1.20 -10.95
CA LYS A 261 -25.46 0.36 -10.41
C LYS A 261 -25.00 -0.18 -9.07
N SER A 262 -25.82 -0.04 -8.02
CA SER A 262 -25.50 -0.64 -6.73
C SER A 262 -25.54 -2.17 -6.81
N ASN A 263 -24.49 -2.81 -6.31
CA ASN A 263 -24.41 -4.26 -6.16
C ASN A 263 -24.55 -4.64 -4.69
N THR A 264 -25.43 -5.58 -4.40
CA THR A 264 -25.69 -6.05 -3.03
C THR A 264 -25.13 -7.47 -2.85
N PRO A 265 -24.30 -7.72 -1.82
CA PRO A 265 -23.81 -9.06 -1.55
C PRO A 265 -24.92 -9.94 -0.95
N ALA A 266 -24.80 -11.26 -1.16
CA ALA A 266 -25.68 -12.23 -0.54
C ALA A 266 -25.13 -12.61 0.85
N PRO A 267 -25.92 -12.49 1.94
CA PRO A 267 -25.50 -12.95 3.26
C PRO A 267 -25.22 -14.45 3.28
N VAL A 268 -24.37 -14.89 4.21
CA VAL A 268 -24.12 -16.32 4.49
C VAL A 268 -24.50 -16.67 5.92
N ALA A 269 -24.87 -17.94 6.15
CA ALA A 269 -25.25 -18.43 7.47
C ALA A 269 -24.05 -18.78 8.37
N ASP A 270 -22.92 -19.11 7.76
CA ASP A 270 -21.70 -19.52 8.47
C ASP A 270 -20.46 -18.96 7.75
N PHE A 271 -19.50 -18.48 8.55
CA PHE A 271 -18.20 -18.01 8.07
C PHE A 271 -17.25 -19.18 7.74
N GLY A 272 -17.45 -20.36 8.34
CA GLY A 272 -16.58 -21.52 8.15
C GLY A 272 -15.29 -21.47 8.99
N GLY A 273 -15.29 -20.73 10.10
CA GLY A 273 -14.14 -20.61 10.99
C GLY A 273 -14.41 -19.75 12.23
N ARG A 274 -13.45 -19.75 13.16
CA ARG A 274 -13.50 -18.86 14.34
C ARG A 274 -13.26 -17.40 13.91
N ILE A 275 -13.89 -16.46 14.60
CA ILE A 275 -13.63 -15.03 14.47
C ILE A 275 -13.19 -14.48 15.85
N PRO A 276 -12.01 -13.85 15.96
CA PRO A 276 -11.00 -13.67 14.92
C PRO A 276 -10.24 -14.96 14.60
N GLY A 277 -10.05 -15.25 13.31
CA GLY A 277 -9.28 -16.37 12.81
C GLY A 277 -7.77 -16.17 12.94
N ASN A 278 -7.30 -14.93 12.76
CA ASN A 278 -5.88 -14.56 12.71
C ASN A 278 -5.56 -13.40 13.68
N PRO A 279 -5.58 -13.66 15.00
CA PRO A 279 -5.40 -12.60 16.00
C PRO A 279 -4.00 -11.97 15.98
N SER A 280 -2.96 -12.64 15.44
CA SER A 280 -1.60 -12.11 15.41
C SER A 280 -1.38 -10.90 14.50
N VAL A 281 -2.35 -10.61 13.62
CA VAL A 281 -2.34 -9.42 12.76
C VAL A 281 -2.55 -8.14 13.56
N ILE A 282 -3.25 -8.22 14.70
CA ILE A 282 -3.58 -7.06 15.53
C ILE A 282 -2.97 -7.24 16.92
N ASP A 283 -2.12 -6.30 17.30
CA ASP A 283 -1.60 -6.22 18.65
C ASP A 283 -2.58 -5.48 19.56
N THR A 284 -2.96 -6.13 20.65
CA THR A 284 -3.73 -5.51 21.74
C THR A 284 -2.87 -4.50 22.49
N ILE A 285 -3.50 -3.55 23.19
CA ILE A 285 -2.77 -2.61 24.05
C ILE A 285 -1.88 -3.32 25.11
N ALA A 286 -2.30 -4.48 25.60
CA ALA A 286 -1.53 -5.29 26.54
C ALA A 286 -0.24 -5.84 25.88
N GLN A 287 -0.34 -6.36 24.65
CA GLN A 287 0.82 -6.80 23.87
C GLN A 287 1.76 -5.65 23.53
N VAL A 288 1.22 -4.48 23.14
CA VAL A 288 2.02 -3.28 22.89
C VAL A 288 2.78 -2.85 24.14
N LYS A 289 2.12 -2.79 25.31
CA LYS A 289 2.76 -2.46 26.59
C LYS A 289 3.85 -3.46 26.98
N ALA A 290 3.67 -4.74 26.65
CA ALA A 290 4.68 -5.76 26.88
C ALA A 290 5.87 -5.58 25.92
N GLY A 291 5.61 -5.38 24.62
CA GLY A 291 6.63 -5.18 23.61
C GLY A 291 7.47 -3.91 23.83
N LEU A 292 6.87 -2.82 24.31
CA LEU A 292 7.61 -1.59 24.67
C LEU A 292 8.63 -1.80 25.80
N LYS A 293 8.54 -2.90 26.57
CA LYS A 293 9.53 -3.27 27.60
C LYS A 293 10.68 -4.11 27.05
N THR A 294 10.62 -4.52 25.78
CA THR A 294 11.61 -5.37 25.09
C THR A 294 12.04 -4.73 23.77
N PRO A 295 12.61 -3.50 23.80
CA PRO A 295 13.00 -2.75 22.58
C PRO A 295 14.04 -3.45 21.71
N GLU A 296 14.74 -4.46 22.24
CA GLU A 296 15.66 -5.33 21.51
C GLU A 296 14.96 -6.31 20.56
N THR A 297 13.68 -6.64 20.78
CA THR A 297 12.91 -7.56 19.93
C THR A 297 11.62 -6.97 19.36
N TYR A 298 11.22 -5.79 19.79
CA TYR A 298 9.96 -5.15 19.40
C TYR A 298 10.15 -3.67 19.06
N THR A 299 9.41 -3.18 18.09
CA THR A 299 9.34 -1.75 17.74
C THR A 299 7.90 -1.36 17.42
N LEU A 300 7.39 -0.38 18.16
CA LEU A 300 6.12 0.28 17.83
C LEU A 300 6.41 1.42 16.85
N VAL A 301 5.94 1.28 15.62
CA VAL A 301 6.22 2.20 14.52
C VAL A 301 5.06 3.21 14.39
N ASP A 302 5.33 4.47 14.70
CA ASP A 302 4.35 5.57 14.64
C ASP A 302 4.24 6.11 13.21
N ASN A 303 3.24 5.62 12.47
CA ASN A 303 2.87 6.08 11.14
C ASN A 303 1.87 7.23 11.21
N ARG A 304 2.19 8.25 12.01
CA ARG A 304 1.57 9.57 11.96
C ARG A 304 2.51 10.60 11.32
N THR A 305 2.01 11.80 11.02
CA THR A 305 2.87 12.89 10.54
C THR A 305 3.85 13.32 11.62
N TRP A 306 4.94 13.99 11.25
CA TRP A 306 5.93 14.49 12.21
C TRP A 306 5.30 15.39 13.27
N ASP A 307 4.42 16.31 12.86
CA ASP A 307 3.73 17.24 13.76
C ASP A 307 2.79 16.52 14.76
N GLU A 308 2.22 15.37 14.38
CA GLU A 308 1.49 14.48 15.30
C GLU A 308 2.45 13.76 16.27
N HIS A 309 3.55 13.20 15.75
CA HIS A 309 4.52 12.43 16.53
C HIS A 309 5.21 13.26 17.64
N ILE A 310 5.55 14.51 17.36
CA ILE A 310 6.14 15.41 18.38
C ILE A 310 5.09 16.09 19.27
N GLY A 311 3.80 15.83 19.04
CA GLY A 311 2.70 16.38 19.84
C GLY A 311 2.38 17.86 19.59
N LYS A 312 2.73 18.41 18.42
CA LYS A 312 2.34 19.78 18.03
C LYS A 312 0.85 19.84 17.68
N ILE A 313 0.33 18.81 17.03
CA ILE A 313 -1.09 18.62 16.73
C ILE A 313 -1.55 17.22 17.15
N SER A 314 -2.86 17.00 17.25
CA SER A 314 -3.41 15.64 17.40
C SER A 314 -3.58 14.94 16.07
N GLY A 315 -3.74 15.71 14.98
CA GLY A 315 -4.05 15.22 13.63
C GLY A 315 -5.55 15.11 13.32
N TYR A 316 -6.40 15.12 14.35
CA TYR A 316 -7.82 14.76 14.22
C TYR A 316 -8.73 15.80 14.88
N SER A 317 -9.75 16.26 14.16
CA SER A 317 -10.71 17.26 14.67
C SER A 317 -11.49 16.74 15.89
N TYR A 318 -11.77 15.44 15.91
CA TYR A 318 -12.52 14.71 16.93
C TYR A 318 -11.66 14.18 18.08
N HIS A 319 -10.34 14.42 18.08
CA HIS A 319 -9.47 13.97 19.17
C HIS A 319 -8.51 15.09 19.61
N LYS A 320 -8.53 15.45 20.90
CA LYS A 320 -7.80 16.65 21.39
C LYS A 320 -6.44 16.35 22.00
N LYS A 321 -6.17 15.13 22.47
CA LYS A 321 -4.90 14.79 23.12
C LYS A 321 -3.78 14.76 22.09
N LYS A 322 -2.64 15.36 22.43
CA LYS A 322 -1.44 15.46 21.59
C LYS A 322 -0.27 14.73 22.23
N GLY A 323 0.66 14.29 21.40
CA GLY A 323 1.86 13.57 21.83
C GLY A 323 2.02 12.25 21.10
N ARG A 324 2.92 11.41 21.61
CA ARG A 324 3.18 10.05 21.15
C ARG A 324 3.21 9.06 22.29
N ILE A 325 3.15 7.79 21.92
CA ILE A 325 3.35 6.67 22.83
C ILE A 325 4.85 6.63 23.20
N PRO A 326 5.21 6.63 24.49
CA PRO A 326 6.61 6.52 24.91
C PRO A 326 7.27 5.26 24.34
N GLY A 327 8.47 5.42 23.78
CA GLY A 327 9.20 4.34 23.10
C GLY A 327 8.72 4.00 21.68
N SER A 328 7.70 4.68 21.15
CA SER A 328 7.37 4.59 19.72
C SER A 328 8.42 5.30 18.85
N VAL A 329 8.70 4.73 17.68
CA VAL A 329 9.67 5.25 16.71
C VAL A 329 8.92 5.87 15.54
N PHE A 330 9.32 7.07 15.10
CA PHE A 330 8.71 7.71 13.94
C PHE A 330 8.91 6.85 12.68
N GLY A 331 7.79 6.40 12.09
CA GLY A 331 7.78 5.47 10.96
C GLY A 331 7.55 6.10 9.60
N TYR A 332 7.47 7.44 9.54
CA TYR A 332 6.90 8.22 8.44
C TYR A 332 5.42 7.89 8.16
N ALA A 333 4.74 8.79 7.46
CA ALA A 333 3.38 8.60 6.96
C ALA A 333 3.12 9.52 5.76
N GLY A 334 2.34 10.58 5.96
CA GLY A 334 2.19 11.70 5.04
C GLY A 334 3.01 12.91 5.46
N LYS A 335 3.07 13.90 4.57
CA LYS A 335 3.79 15.16 4.82
C LYS A 335 2.89 16.26 5.41
N THR A 336 1.57 16.13 5.27
CA THR A 336 0.63 17.24 5.53
C THR A 336 -0.25 17.04 6.75
N ASP A 337 -0.94 15.90 6.84
CA ASP A 337 -2.04 15.71 7.79
C ASP A 337 -2.35 14.22 8.01
N ALA A 338 -3.37 13.95 8.82
CA ALA A 338 -3.76 12.60 9.20
C ALA A 338 -4.35 11.75 8.05
N TYR A 339 -4.58 12.34 6.89
CA TYR A 339 -5.18 11.72 5.71
C TYR A 339 -4.17 11.54 4.56
N SER A 340 -2.88 11.83 4.80
CA SER A 340 -1.84 11.64 3.79
C SER A 340 -0.88 10.50 4.12
N LEU A 341 -0.32 9.90 3.06
CA LEU A 341 0.64 8.79 3.11
C LEU A 341 1.73 8.92 2.02
N ASP A 342 2.13 10.16 1.70
CA ASP A 342 3.02 10.50 0.58
C ASP A 342 4.40 9.82 0.64
N TYR A 343 4.88 9.44 1.82
CA TYR A 343 6.15 8.70 1.93
C TYR A 343 6.04 7.28 1.39
N PHE A 344 4.84 6.68 1.35
CA PHE A 344 4.60 5.28 0.98
C PHE A 344 3.89 5.11 -0.37
N ARG A 345 3.48 6.21 -1.01
CA ARG A 345 2.74 6.18 -2.27
C ARG A 345 3.52 6.85 -3.39
N ASN A 346 3.41 6.28 -4.58
CA ASN A 346 3.80 6.89 -5.84
C ASN A 346 2.79 7.97 -6.27
N PRO A 347 3.11 8.78 -7.30
CA PRO A 347 2.20 9.83 -7.78
C PRO A 347 0.80 9.35 -8.19
N ASP A 348 0.66 8.10 -8.64
CA ASP A 348 -0.62 7.47 -8.99
C ASP A 348 -1.28 6.68 -7.85
N LYS A 349 -0.89 6.99 -6.59
CA LYS A 349 -1.31 6.30 -5.36
C LYS A 349 -0.90 4.82 -5.25
N THR A 350 -0.10 4.28 -6.17
CA THR A 350 0.43 2.91 -6.04
C THR A 350 1.51 2.81 -4.96
N MET A 351 1.79 1.59 -4.50
CA MET A 351 2.84 1.31 -3.51
C MET A 351 4.23 1.78 -3.98
N ARG A 352 4.93 2.56 -3.15
CA ARG A 352 6.33 2.95 -3.38
C ARG A 352 7.27 1.76 -3.25
N ASN A 353 8.42 1.76 -3.93
CA ASN A 353 9.33 0.60 -3.87
C ASN A 353 9.97 0.41 -2.47
N ALA A 354 10.28 -0.86 -2.15
CA ALA A 354 10.83 -1.28 -0.87
C ALA A 354 12.16 -0.60 -0.53
N THR A 355 13.06 -0.42 -1.50
CA THR A 355 14.40 0.14 -1.28
C THR A 355 14.32 1.53 -0.63
N GLU A 356 13.40 2.36 -1.10
CA GLU A 356 13.18 3.70 -0.54
C GLU A 356 12.60 3.61 0.89
N ILE A 357 11.63 2.74 1.14
CA ILE A 357 11.02 2.58 2.47
C ILE A 357 12.01 2.02 3.49
N MET A 358 12.82 1.02 3.11
CA MET A 358 13.85 0.45 3.98
C MET A 358 14.93 1.48 4.31
N ALA A 359 15.27 2.38 3.39
CA ALA A 359 16.21 3.47 3.66
C ALA A 359 15.64 4.47 4.68
N LEU A 360 14.36 4.86 4.55
CA LEU A 360 13.67 5.72 5.50
C LEU A 360 13.60 5.07 6.89
N TRP A 361 13.20 3.81 6.98
CA TRP A 361 13.15 3.08 8.25
C TRP A 361 14.52 2.91 8.90
N LYS A 362 15.56 2.64 8.10
CA LYS A 362 16.95 2.58 8.58
C LYS A 362 17.41 3.93 9.15
N GLU A 363 17.04 5.05 8.53
CA GLU A 363 17.35 6.40 9.05
C GLU A 363 16.78 6.62 10.47
N GLN A 364 15.62 6.03 10.75
CA GLN A 364 14.95 6.11 12.06
C GLN A 364 15.37 5.00 13.03
N GLY A 365 16.32 4.14 12.65
CA GLY A 365 16.77 3.01 13.48
C GLY A 365 15.74 1.88 13.61
N ILE A 366 14.75 1.82 12.71
CA ILE A 366 13.79 0.72 12.66
C ILE A 366 14.49 -0.52 12.10
N ASP A 367 14.61 -1.54 12.94
CA ASP A 367 15.21 -2.82 12.61
C ASP A 367 14.12 -3.81 12.16
N THR A 368 14.12 -4.12 10.87
CA THR A 368 13.11 -4.99 10.24
C THR A 368 13.24 -6.48 10.61
N SER A 369 14.27 -6.85 11.38
CA SER A 369 14.39 -8.20 11.96
C SER A 369 13.55 -8.36 13.24
N LYS A 370 13.13 -7.27 13.88
CA LYS A 370 12.29 -7.25 15.09
C LYS A 370 10.81 -7.46 14.76
N ARG A 371 9.98 -7.62 15.80
CA ARG A 371 8.53 -7.43 15.66
C ARG A 371 8.25 -5.96 15.39
N LEU A 372 7.69 -5.63 14.23
CA LEU A 372 7.19 -4.29 13.92
C LEU A 372 5.68 -4.24 14.11
N ALA A 373 5.22 -3.42 15.06
CA ALA A 373 3.80 -3.11 15.21
C ALA A 373 3.55 -1.70 14.66
N PHE A 374 2.82 -1.59 13.56
CA PHE A 374 2.46 -0.31 12.96
C PHE A 374 1.28 0.32 13.68
N MET A 375 1.30 1.63 13.88
CA MET A 375 0.21 2.37 14.52
C MET A 375 0.01 3.72 13.87
N CYS A 376 -1.18 4.31 14.03
CA CYS A 376 -1.40 5.72 13.75
C CYS A 376 -2.42 6.29 14.75
N GLY A 377 -3.36 7.16 14.33
CA GLY A 377 -4.46 7.60 15.20
C GLY A 377 -5.44 6.48 15.54
N SER A 378 -6.02 5.88 14.50
CA SER A 378 -7.09 4.86 14.57
C SER A 378 -6.87 3.64 13.65
N GLY A 379 -5.66 3.48 13.10
CA GLY A 379 -5.25 2.27 12.37
C GLY A 379 -5.30 2.31 10.85
N TRP A 380 -5.87 3.33 10.20
CA TRP A 380 -5.99 3.40 8.73
C TRP A 380 -4.63 3.44 8.01
N ARG A 381 -3.81 4.46 8.30
CA ARG A 381 -2.44 4.58 7.76
C ARG A 381 -1.60 3.33 8.06
N ALA A 382 -1.73 2.80 9.28
CA ALA A 382 -1.00 1.61 9.72
C ALA A 382 -1.40 0.34 8.94
N ALA A 383 -2.69 0.20 8.57
CA ALA A 383 -3.17 -0.93 7.78
C ALA A 383 -2.52 -0.96 6.39
N GLU A 384 -2.40 0.20 5.74
CA GLU A 384 -1.74 0.31 4.44
C GLU A 384 -0.24 0.01 4.53
N VAL A 385 0.45 0.58 5.52
CA VAL A 385 1.88 0.30 5.75
C VAL A 385 2.13 -1.17 6.09
N TYR A 386 1.23 -1.82 6.84
CA TYR A 386 1.28 -3.26 7.12
C TYR A 386 1.24 -4.10 5.84
N TYR A 387 0.33 -3.78 4.91
CA TYR A 387 0.23 -4.50 3.64
C TYR A 387 1.49 -4.31 2.79
N TYR A 388 2.04 -3.09 2.74
CA TYR A 388 3.29 -2.83 2.01
C TYR A 388 4.47 -3.60 2.62
N ALA A 389 4.58 -3.64 3.95
CA ALA A 389 5.57 -4.44 4.64
C ALA A 389 5.45 -5.94 4.31
N ASP A 390 4.23 -6.48 4.27
CA ASP A 390 3.96 -7.88 3.90
C ASP A 390 4.37 -8.14 2.44
N VAL A 391 3.99 -7.25 1.51
CA VAL A 391 4.40 -7.32 0.10
C VAL A 391 5.91 -7.43 -0.03
N TYR A 392 6.67 -6.58 0.68
CA TYR A 392 8.13 -6.60 0.69
C TYR A 392 8.74 -7.87 1.30
N GLY A 393 7.94 -8.70 1.99
CA GLY A 393 8.36 -9.97 2.59
C GLY A 393 8.66 -9.93 4.09
N LEU A 394 8.29 -8.85 4.80
CA LEU A 394 8.53 -8.77 6.24
C LEU A 394 7.59 -9.72 6.99
N LYS A 395 8.15 -10.55 7.88
CA LYS A 395 7.42 -11.67 8.50
C LYS A 395 6.83 -11.35 9.87
N ASN A 396 7.57 -10.64 10.72
CA ASN A 396 7.18 -10.38 12.10
C ASN A 396 6.51 -9.01 12.22
N ILE A 397 5.37 -8.85 11.57
CA ILE A 397 4.64 -7.57 11.51
C ILE A 397 3.23 -7.68 12.10
N GLY A 398 2.70 -6.57 12.59
CA GLY A 398 1.34 -6.46 13.10
C GLY A 398 0.88 -5.00 13.12
N VAL A 399 -0.37 -4.78 13.52
CA VAL A 399 -0.96 -3.44 13.67
C VAL A 399 -1.47 -3.26 15.09
N TYR A 400 -1.06 -2.20 15.78
CA TYR A 400 -1.78 -1.74 16.96
C TYR A 400 -2.96 -0.89 16.50
N SER A 401 -4.14 -1.53 16.37
CA SER A 401 -5.31 -0.94 15.72
C SER A 401 -5.88 0.26 16.48
N ASP A 402 -5.85 0.25 17.82
CA ASP A 402 -6.46 1.32 18.62
C ASP A 402 -5.64 2.63 18.56
N GLY A 403 -4.37 2.50 18.20
CA GLY A 403 -3.48 3.62 17.91
C GLY A 403 -3.34 4.63 19.06
N TRP A 404 -3.01 5.86 18.67
CA TRP A 404 -2.87 7.01 19.57
C TRP A 404 -4.17 7.33 20.30
N ILE A 405 -5.31 7.18 19.64
CA ILE A 405 -6.62 7.55 20.20
C ILE A 405 -6.95 6.63 21.37
N GLY A 406 -6.90 5.31 21.16
CA GLY A 406 -7.15 4.34 22.23
C GLY A 406 -6.11 4.42 23.34
N TRP A 407 -4.83 4.59 22.99
CA TRP A 407 -3.76 4.73 23.99
C TRP A 407 -3.97 5.94 24.91
N SER A 408 -4.14 7.12 24.32
CA SER A 408 -4.23 8.38 25.07
C SER A 408 -5.56 8.51 25.82
N ASN A 409 -6.66 7.98 25.29
CA ASN A 409 -7.95 7.93 25.99
C ASN A 409 -7.93 6.99 27.19
N GLY A 410 -7.18 5.89 27.13
CA GLY A 410 -6.97 4.97 28.25
C GLY A 410 -6.10 5.53 29.39
N GLY A 411 -5.71 6.80 29.37
CA GLY A 411 -4.93 7.43 30.45
C GLY A 411 -3.49 6.94 30.55
N ASN A 412 -2.94 6.37 29.48
CA ASN A 412 -1.58 5.84 29.46
C ASN A 412 -0.52 6.95 29.34
N PRO A 413 0.76 6.67 29.69
CA PRO A 413 1.85 7.63 29.58
C PRO A 413 2.03 8.21 28.16
N VAL A 414 2.47 9.47 28.07
CA VAL A 414 2.60 10.23 26.81
C VAL A 414 3.91 11.00 26.80
N GLU A 415 4.54 11.11 25.63
CA GLU A 415 5.66 12.01 25.37
C GLU A 415 5.30 13.11 24.35
N THR A 416 6.00 14.25 24.42
CA THR A 416 5.92 15.36 23.46
C THR A 416 7.32 15.91 23.15
N GLY A 417 7.43 16.80 22.16
CA GLY A 417 8.69 17.36 21.70
C GLY A 417 9.45 16.43 20.76
N ALA A 418 10.50 16.96 20.12
CA ALA A 418 11.38 16.14 19.30
C ALA A 418 12.11 15.10 20.18
N PRO A 419 12.14 13.81 19.81
CA PRO A 419 12.96 12.82 20.51
C PRO A 419 14.44 13.25 20.52
N GLY A 420 15.14 12.99 21.63
CA GLY A 420 16.60 13.05 21.64
C GLY A 420 17.15 11.98 20.70
N LYS A 421 18.19 12.32 19.92
CA LYS A 421 18.87 11.36 19.05
C LYS A 421 19.69 10.35 19.83
#